data_AF-A0A8H4QF35-F1
#
_entry.id   AF-A0A8H4QF35-F1
#
_cell.length_a   1.000
_cell.length_b   1.000
_cell.length_c   1.000
_cell.angle_alpha   90.00
_cell.angle_beta   90.00
_cell.angle_gamma   90.00
#
_symmetry.space_group_name_H-M   'P 1'
#
loop_
_entity.id
_entity.type
_entity.pdbx_description
1 polymer ?
#
loop_
_entity_poly.entity_id
_entity_poly.type
_entity_poly.pdbx_seq_one_letter_code
_entity_poly.pdbx_strand_id
1 'polypeptide(L)'
;MARDPASTAFTKDPPSTSPTRTNILTSLNRVTAQASPGDFVLIHFSGHGDREPTLYPDKKSKSAQDELLCFINDEEMRDVEFGEKLDDMAAVPNQLIVLATLDCCFSGGATRGGKDYLLRCRFRNRSSIVTGQTTEEAESGSGYPDEISTSRGMRDAALVQGWLYRDRDYNAIAACQPYETSKERPDVKGNWHGVLTSCLVSSLTSVGRQRRFMTYKELHGILEVKITQKLGGKKQHPIHLGEQD
;
A
#
# COMPACT_ATOMS: atom_id res chain seq x y z
N MET A 1 -10.62 -2.71 -33.15
CA MET A 1 -11.47 -1.50 -33.18
C MET A 1 -11.19 -0.73 -31.90
N ALA A 2 -10.53 0.43 -32.00
CA ALA A 2 -10.25 1.27 -30.83
C ALA A 2 -11.58 1.84 -30.31
N ARG A 3 -11.91 1.61 -29.05
CA ARG A 3 -13.05 2.26 -28.39
C ARG A 3 -12.82 3.77 -28.43
N ASP A 4 -13.82 4.50 -28.90
CA ASP A 4 -13.84 5.97 -28.91
C ASP A 4 -13.79 6.47 -27.44
N PRO A 5 -12.75 7.22 -27.03
CA PRO A 5 -12.60 7.69 -25.65
C PRO A 5 -13.69 8.68 -25.22
N ALA A 6 -14.56 9.13 -26.12
CA ALA A 6 -15.68 10.01 -25.83
C ALA A 6 -16.97 9.28 -25.40
N SER A 7 -17.05 7.94 -25.49
CA SER A 7 -18.33 7.21 -25.38
C SER A 7 -18.67 6.64 -24.00
N THR A 8 -17.76 6.65 -23.01
CA THR A 8 -18.13 6.25 -21.65
C THR A 8 -18.55 7.49 -20.89
N ALA A 9 -19.85 7.80 -20.92
CA ALA A 9 -20.44 8.68 -19.93
C ALA A 9 -19.96 8.19 -18.55
N PHE A 10 -19.16 8.99 -17.85
CA PHE A 10 -18.83 8.74 -16.46
C PHE A 10 -20.16 8.71 -15.71
N THR A 11 -20.69 7.50 -15.49
CA THR A 11 -21.87 7.30 -14.66
C THR A 11 -21.56 7.95 -13.33
N LYS A 12 -22.43 8.87 -12.89
CA LYS A 12 -22.37 9.51 -11.58
C LYS A 12 -21.90 8.48 -10.54
N ASP A 13 -20.84 8.80 -9.80
CA ASP A 13 -20.29 7.89 -8.80
C ASP A 13 -21.45 7.36 -7.94
N PRO A 14 -21.49 6.03 -7.70
CA PRO A 14 -22.49 5.50 -6.79
C PRO A 14 -22.37 6.23 -5.44
N PRO A 15 -23.46 6.35 -4.67
CA PRO A 15 -23.42 6.95 -3.35
C PRO A 15 -22.25 6.38 -2.55
N SER A 16 -21.48 7.24 -1.88
CA SER A 16 -20.34 6.81 -1.08
C SER A 16 -20.80 5.81 -0.04
N THR A 17 -20.41 4.55 -0.19
CA THR A 17 -20.64 3.50 0.81
C THR A 17 -19.49 3.50 1.82
N SER A 18 -19.79 3.14 3.07
CA SER A 18 -18.75 3.00 4.09
C SER A 18 -17.73 1.94 3.66
N PRO A 19 -16.41 2.15 3.85
CA PRO A 19 -15.37 1.22 3.45
C PRO A 19 -15.26 0.06 4.44
N THR A 20 -16.32 -0.76 4.53
CA THR A 20 -16.30 -2.05 5.22
C THR A 20 -15.71 -3.12 4.31
N ARG A 21 -15.20 -4.21 4.89
CA ARG A 21 -14.68 -5.38 4.19
C ARG A 21 -15.69 -5.91 3.17
N THR A 22 -16.96 -6.03 3.56
CA THR A 22 -18.03 -6.50 2.68
C THR A 22 -18.23 -5.56 1.47
N ASN A 23 -18.24 -4.24 1.68
CA ASN A 23 -18.43 -3.28 0.60
C ASN A 23 -17.22 -3.23 -0.35
N ILE A 24 -16.01 -3.37 0.19
CA ILE A 24 -14.78 -3.43 -0.60
C ILE A 24 -14.77 -4.69 -1.47
N LEU A 25 -15.00 -5.87 -0.88
CA LEU A 25 -15.08 -7.14 -1.62
C LEU A 25 -16.18 -7.13 -2.68
N THR A 26 -17.35 -6.59 -2.34
CA THR A 26 -18.46 -6.42 -3.30
C THR A 26 -18.06 -5.53 -4.46
N SER A 27 -17.34 -4.44 -4.19
CA SER A 27 -16.87 -3.51 -5.22
C SER A 27 -15.82 -4.14 -6.14
N LEU A 28 -14.85 -4.87 -5.58
CA LEU A 28 -13.86 -5.61 -6.35
C LEU A 28 -14.53 -6.64 -7.26
N ASN A 29 -15.40 -7.49 -6.70
CA ASN A 29 -16.13 -8.50 -7.47
C ASN A 29 -17.01 -7.88 -8.56
N ARG A 30 -17.65 -6.75 -8.29
CA ARG A 30 -18.46 -6.01 -9.27
C ARG A 30 -17.61 -5.51 -10.43
N VAL A 31 -16.44 -4.93 -10.15
CA VAL A 31 -15.51 -4.46 -11.20
C VAL A 31 -15.06 -5.65 -12.05
N THR A 32 -14.63 -6.75 -11.43
CA THR A 32 -14.21 -7.96 -12.14
C THR A 32 -15.30 -8.51 -13.05
N ALA A 33 -16.56 -8.54 -12.57
CA ALA A 33 -17.68 -9.09 -13.34
C ALA A 33 -18.16 -8.18 -14.48
N GLN A 34 -17.93 -6.87 -14.40
CA GLN A 34 -18.41 -5.90 -15.39
C GLN A 34 -17.36 -5.49 -16.42
N ALA A 35 -16.07 -5.62 -16.09
CA ALA A 35 -14.98 -5.27 -16.97
C ALA A 35 -14.80 -6.32 -18.08
N SER A 36 -14.27 -5.87 -19.22
CA SER A 36 -13.88 -6.72 -20.33
C SER A 36 -12.38 -7.01 -20.27
N PRO A 37 -11.90 -8.15 -20.81
CA PRO A 37 -10.48 -8.40 -21.02
C PRO A 37 -9.76 -7.22 -21.68
N GLY A 38 -8.65 -6.80 -21.08
CA GLY A 38 -7.86 -5.64 -21.49
C GLY A 38 -8.33 -4.28 -20.92
N ASP A 39 -9.44 -4.21 -20.18
CA ASP A 39 -9.83 -2.98 -19.48
C ASP A 39 -8.84 -2.66 -18.35
N PHE A 40 -8.56 -1.35 -18.17
CA PHE A 40 -7.68 -0.85 -17.12
C PHE A 40 -8.44 -0.58 -15.81
N VAL A 41 -7.92 -1.08 -14.69
CA VAL A 41 -8.49 -0.90 -13.36
C VAL A 41 -7.46 -0.27 -12.43
N LEU A 42 -7.78 0.92 -11.91
CA LEU A 42 -7.05 1.56 -10.82
C LEU A 42 -7.75 1.28 -9.48
N ILE A 43 -7.03 0.68 -8.54
CA ILE A 43 -7.45 0.52 -7.16
C ILE A 43 -6.59 1.46 -6.31
N HIS A 44 -7.21 2.39 -5.59
CA HIS A 44 -6.51 3.25 -4.65
C HIS A 44 -6.99 3.00 -3.23
N PHE A 45 -6.08 2.56 -2.36
CA PHE A 45 -6.31 2.46 -0.93
C PHE A 45 -5.51 3.55 -0.22
N SER A 46 -6.21 4.31 0.62
CA SER A 46 -5.59 5.26 1.54
C SER A 46 -6.24 5.09 2.89
N GLY A 47 -5.51 4.51 3.83
CA GLY A 47 -5.99 4.25 5.18
C GLY A 47 -4.87 3.80 6.11
N HIS A 48 -5.27 3.23 7.24
CA HIS A 48 -4.33 2.58 8.14
C HIS A 48 -3.93 1.21 7.59
N GLY A 49 -2.71 0.79 7.90
CA GLY A 49 -2.34 -0.61 7.85
C GLY A 49 -1.78 -1.10 9.18
N ASP A 50 -1.56 -2.41 9.27
CA ASP A 50 -1.01 -3.09 10.45
C ASP A 50 -0.23 -4.34 10.00
N ARG A 51 0.40 -5.04 10.95
CA ARG A 51 1.03 -6.35 10.76
C ARG A 51 0.60 -7.33 11.82
N GLU A 52 0.38 -8.56 11.40
CA GLU A 52 0.07 -9.68 12.30
C GLU A 52 0.76 -10.97 11.84
N PRO A 53 0.94 -11.97 12.72
CA PRO A 53 1.39 -13.29 12.30
C PRO A 53 0.54 -13.84 11.15
N THR A 54 1.20 -14.53 10.21
CA THR A 54 0.52 -15.10 9.04
C THR A 54 -0.56 -16.11 9.43
N LEU A 55 -1.72 -16.03 8.78
CA LEU A 55 -2.75 -17.09 8.82
C LEU A 55 -2.64 -18.06 7.63
N TYR A 56 -1.65 -17.88 6.76
CA TYR A 56 -1.46 -18.65 5.53
C TYR A 56 -0.12 -19.41 5.55
N PRO A 57 0.03 -20.44 6.41
CA PRO A 57 1.27 -21.20 6.54
C PRO A 57 1.61 -22.06 5.31
N ASP A 58 0.66 -22.22 4.39
CA ASP A 58 0.82 -22.87 3.08
C ASP A 58 1.42 -21.93 2.03
N LYS A 59 1.27 -20.61 2.21
CA LYS A 59 1.71 -19.55 1.28
C LYS A 59 2.91 -18.76 1.78
N LYS A 60 3.10 -18.71 3.10
CA LYS A 60 4.18 -17.99 3.78
C LYS A 60 4.85 -18.87 4.83
N SER A 61 6.09 -18.53 5.19
CA SER A 61 6.78 -19.19 6.31
C SER A 61 6.01 -18.97 7.61
N LYS A 62 6.05 -19.93 8.54
CA LYS A 62 5.30 -19.86 9.82
C LYS A 62 5.68 -18.66 10.69
N SER A 63 6.87 -18.09 10.48
CA SER A 63 7.36 -16.88 11.16
C SER A 63 7.03 -15.59 10.42
N ALA A 64 6.45 -15.67 9.22
CA ALA A 64 6.10 -14.50 8.43
C ALA A 64 4.96 -13.70 9.07
N GLN A 65 4.86 -12.44 8.65
CA GLN A 65 3.75 -11.56 9.00
C GLN A 65 2.86 -11.34 7.76
N ASP A 66 1.56 -11.16 8.00
CA ASP A 66 0.63 -10.58 7.07
C ASP A 66 0.58 -9.07 7.24
N GLU A 67 0.48 -8.40 6.10
CA GLU A 67 0.33 -6.96 6.00
C GLU A 67 -1.16 -6.68 5.85
N LEU A 68 -1.72 -5.82 6.70
CA LEU A 68 -3.16 -5.64 6.82
C LEU A 68 -3.58 -4.30 6.23
N LEU A 69 -4.60 -4.31 5.38
CA LEU A 69 -5.39 -3.14 5.03
C LEU A 69 -6.49 -2.98 6.07
N CYS A 70 -6.45 -1.92 6.87
CA CYS A 70 -7.44 -1.69 7.93
C CYS A 70 -8.62 -0.87 7.42
N PHE A 71 -9.82 -1.31 7.75
CA PHE A 71 -11.09 -0.76 7.31
C PHE A 71 -11.85 -0.14 8.50
N ILE A 72 -13.04 0.40 8.22
CA ILE A 72 -13.91 0.90 9.31
C ILE A 72 -14.42 -0.28 10.15
N ASN A 73 -14.85 0.00 11.38
CA ASN A 73 -15.36 -1.00 12.33
C ASN A 73 -14.34 -2.09 12.69
N ASP A 74 -13.05 -1.75 12.71
CA ASP A 74 -11.97 -2.66 13.09
C ASP A 74 -11.82 -3.90 12.18
N GLU A 75 -12.47 -3.88 11.02
CA GLU A 75 -12.34 -4.89 9.98
C GLU A 75 -11.01 -4.73 9.23
N GLU A 76 -10.54 -5.82 8.60
CA GLU A 76 -9.25 -5.85 7.92
C GLU A 76 -9.23 -6.84 6.75
N MET A 77 -8.24 -6.69 5.88
CA MET A 77 -7.91 -7.63 4.82
C MET A 77 -6.42 -7.86 4.78
N ARG A 78 -6.00 -9.13 4.74
CA ARG A 78 -4.59 -9.52 4.65
C ARG A 78 -4.08 -9.36 3.22
N ASP A 79 -2.79 -9.07 3.09
CA ASP A 79 -2.09 -8.99 1.81
C ASP A 79 -2.25 -10.24 0.95
N VAL A 80 -2.35 -11.42 1.57
CA VAL A 80 -2.67 -12.67 0.87
C VAL A 80 -4.04 -12.60 0.21
N GLU A 81 -5.09 -12.30 0.96
CA GLU A 81 -6.46 -12.21 0.44
C GLU A 81 -6.58 -11.14 -0.64
N PHE A 82 -6.00 -9.96 -0.38
CA PHE A 82 -6.03 -8.86 -1.33
C PHE A 82 -5.28 -9.22 -2.61
N GLY A 83 -4.08 -9.79 -2.47
CA GLY A 83 -3.25 -10.22 -3.60
C GLY A 83 -3.93 -11.27 -4.47
N GLU A 84 -4.63 -12.25 -3.87
CA GLU A 84 -5.40 -13.24 -4.63
C GLU A 84 -6.56 -12.61 -5.39
N LYS A 85 -7.25 -11.62 -4.81
CA LYS A 85 -8.29 -10.87 -5.55
C LYS A 85 -7.72 -10.13 -6.76
N LEU A 86 -6.51 -9.59 -6.65
CA LEU A 86 -5.85 -8.94 -7.77
C LEU A 86 -5.34 -9.95 -8.82
N ASP A 87 -4.85 -11.11 -8.39
CA ASP A 87 -4.51 -12.21 -9.30
C ASP A 87 -5.76 -12.66 -10.09
N ASP A 88 -6.90 -12.85 -9.42
CA ASP A 88 -8.17 -13.23 -10.06
C ASP A 88 -8.57 -12.23 -11.16
N MET A 89 -8.31 -10.93 -10.95
CA MET A 89 -8.58 -9.87 -11.92
C MET A 89 -7.64 -9.93 -13.13
N ALA A 90 -6.35 -10.19 -12.90
CA ALA A 90 -5.33 -10.23 -13.95
C ALA A 90 -5.35 -11.54 -14.76
N ALA A 91 -5.77 -12.65 -14.14
CA ALA A 91 -5.76 -13.98 -14.75
C ALA A 91 -6.89 -14.19 -15.79
N VAL A 92 -6.75 -15.23 -16.60
CA VAL A 92 -7.81 -15.72 -17.49
C VAL A 92 -9.02 -16.20 -16.64
N PRO A 93 -10.27 -15.87 -17.02
CA PRO A 93 -10.68 -15.21 -18.26
C PRO A 93 -10.66 -13.67 -18.22
N ASN A 94 -10.48 -13.07 -17.04
CA ASN A 94 -10.68 -11.64 -16.81
C ASN A 94 -9.65 -10.76 -17.50
N GLN A 95 -8.35 -11.09 -17.44
CA GLN A 95 -7.27 -10.41 -18.17
C GLN A 95 -7.31 -8.87 -18.05
N LEU A 96 -7.58 -8.37 -16.84
CA LEU A 96 -7.64 -6.93 -16.58
C LEU A 96 -6.23 -6.35 -16.38
N ILE A 97 -6.00 -5.12 -16.83
CA ILE A 97 -4.76 -4.39 -16.56
C ILE A 97 -4.93 -3.67 -15.22
N VAL A 98 -4.34 -4.21 -14.15
CA VAL A 98 -4.58 -3.73 -12.78
C VAL A 98 -3.39 -2.90 -12.27
N LEU A 99 -3.68 -1.71 -11.77
CA LEU A 99 -2.77 -0.92 -10.93
C LEU A 99 -3.38 -0.71 -9.54
N ALA A 100 -2.73 -1.21 -8.50
CA ALA A 100 -3.04 -0.90 -7.11
C ALA A 100 -2.12 0.21 -6.59
N THR A 101 -2.65 1.18 -5.85
CA THR A 101 -1.86 2.22 -5.16
C THR A 101 -2.24 2.21 -3.69
N LEU A 102 -1.25 1.96 -2.81
CA LEU A 102 -1.47 1.68 -1.39
C LEU A 102 -0.78 2.75 -0.54
N ASP A 103 -1.54 3.74 -0.07
CA ASP A 103 -1.10 4.76 0.89
C ASP A 103 -1.46 4.36 2.32
N CYS A 104 -0.66 3.44 2.87
CA CYS A 104 -0.78 2.90 4.22
C CYS A 104 0.60 2.47 4.75
N CYS A 105 0.70 2.19 6.05
CA CYS A 105 1.90 1.64 6.67
C CYS A 105 1.64 0.21 7.13
N PHE A 106 2.63 -0.67 6.96
CA PHE A 106 2.60 -2.00 7.54
C PHE A 106 3.61 -2.17 8.67
N SER A 107 4.36 -1.15 9.05
CA SER A 107 5.20 -1.22 10.25
C SER A 107 4.31 -1.42 11.48
N GLY A 108 4.39 -2.58 12.16
CA GLY A 108 3.56 -2.99 13.30
C GLY A 108 3.74 -2.16 14.59
N GLY A 109 3.97 -0.86 14.47
CA GLY A 109 4.16 0.08 15.57
C GLY A 109 3.55 1.44 15.23
N ALA A 110 2.71 1.95 16.13
CA ALA A 110 2.11 3.28 16.05
C ALA A 110 2.81 4.23 17.03
N THR A 111 4.06 4.59 16.75
CA THR A 111 4.79 5.56 17.57
C THR A 111 4.77 6.93 16.90
N ARG A 112 3.85 7.77 17.42
CA ARG A 112 3.71 9.24 17.31
C ARG A 112 4.41 9.92 16.13
N GLY A 113 3.62 10.46 15.21
CA GLY A 113 4.08 11.44 14.22
C GLY A 113 4.62 12.72 14.87
N GLY A 114 5.58 13.38 14.22
CA GLY A 114 6.11 14.67 14.67
C GLY A 114 5.10 15.80 14.45
N LYS A 115 5.42 17.03 14.91
CA LYS A 115 4.54 18.21 14.73
C LYS A 115 4.11 18.45 13.28
N ASP A 116 4.90 18.01 12.31
CA ASP A 116 4.64 18.28 10.89
C ASP A 116 4.02 17.12 10.12
N TYR A 117 3.84 15.93 10.70
CA TYR A 117 3.29 14.76 9.98
C TYR A 117 2.66 13.72 10.91
N LEU A 118 1.68 12.96 10.40
CA LEU A 118 1.09 11.79 11.08
C LEU A 118 1.51 10.48 10.39
N LEU A 119 1.30 9.35 11.06
CA LEU A 119 1.59 8.01 10.52
C LEU A 119 0.30 7.27 10.17
N ARG A 120 0.32 6.48 9.10
CA ARG A 120 -0.81 5.66 8.64
C ARG A 120 -0.77 4.21 9.16
N CYS A 121 -0.51 4.04 10.47
CA CYS A 121 -0.53 2.75 11.16
C CYS A 121 -1.77 2.65 12.06
N ARG A 122 -2.34 1.46 12.24
CA ARG A 122 -3.39 1.23 13.26
C ARG A 122 -2.80 1.42 14.65
N PHE A 123 -3.50 2.14 15.52
CA PHE A 123 -3.08 2.32 16.91
C PHE A 123 -3.47 1.09 17.75
N ARG A 124 -2.49 0.33 18.22
CA ARG A 124 -2.71 -0.75 19.19
C ARG A 124 -2.47 -0.21 20.61
N ASN A 125 -3.55 0.02 21.35
CA ASN A 125 -3.46 0.34 22.77
C ASN A 125 -3.11 -0.96 23.51
N ARG A 126 -1.82 -1.21 23.76
CA ARG A 126 -1.36 -2.44 24.45
C ARG A 126 -1.63 -2.35 25.96
N SER A 127 -2.87 -2.09 26.37
CA SER A 127 -3.30 -2.04 27.78
C SER A 127 -4.13 -3.27 28.15
N SER A 128 -3.47 -4.42 28.27
CA SER A 128 -3.97 -5.55 29.06
C SER A 128 -2.85 -6.56 29.32
N ILE A 129 -1.84 -6.17 30.10
CA ILE A 129 -1.11 -7.12 30.93
C ILE A 129 -1.16 -6.58 32.35
N VAL A 130 -1.87 -7.33 33.19
CA VAL A 130 -2.07 -7.09 34.61
C VAL A 130 -0.77 -7.38 35.36
N THR A 131 -0.49 -6.51 36.34
CA THR A 131 0.42 -6.60 37.49
C THR A 131 1.94 -6.72 37.26
N GLY A 132 2.59 -5.56 37.43
CA GLY A 132 3.56 -5.36 38.51
C GLY A 132 4.99 -5.86 38.28
N GLN A 133 5.86 -4.98 37.79
CA GLN A 133 7.20 -4.72 38.33
C GLN A 133 7.83 -3.50 37.65
N THR A 134 8.68 -2.83 38.41
CA THR A 134 9.28 -1.51 38.23
C THR A 134 10.22 -1.35 37.03
N THR A 135 10.24 -0.12 36.50
CA THR A 135 11.35 0.61 35.83
C THR A 135 12.23 -0.13 34.82
N GLU A 136 12.14 0.28 33.55
CA GLU A 136 13.22 0.92 32.77
C GLU A 136 12.77 1.13 31.31
N GLU A 137 13.40 2.09 30.65
CA GLU A 137 13.07 2.60 29.31
C GLU A 137 12.96 1.48 28.28
N ALA A 138 11.73 1.13 27.87
CA ALA A 138 11.51 0.18 26.79
C ALA A 138 11.75 0.88 25.45
N GLU A 139 13.01 0.89 25.00
CA GLU A 139 13.33 1.01 23.59
C GLU A 139 12.45 0.03 22.81
N SER A 140 11.70 0.59 21.86
CA SER A 140 10.82 -0.18 20.98
C SER A 140 11.69 -1.03 20.05
N GLY A 141 12.07 -2.22 20.52
CA GLY A 141 12.86 -3.18 19.78
C GLY A 141 12.17 -3.56 18.47
N SER A 142 12.65 -3.00 17.37
CA SER A 142 12.52 -3.63 16.06
C SER A 142 13.27 -4.95 16.14
N GLY A 143 12.55 -6.06 16.28
CA GLY A 143 13.13 -7.40 16.30
C GLY A 143 13.76 -7.75 14.96
N TYR A 144 14.99 -7.27 14.76
CA TYR A 144 15.97 -7.87 13.86
C TYR A 144 17.09 -8.39 14.76
N PRO A 145 17.60 -9.62 14.59
CA PRO A 145 18.86 -10.01 15.20
C PRO A 145 19.96 -9.11 14.64
N ASP A 146 20.56 -8.32 15.53
CA ASP A 146 21.81 -7.61 15.29
C ASP A 146 22.96 -8.63 15.28
N GLU A 147 24.05 -8.30 14.58
CA GLU A 147 25.22 -9.14 14.25
C GLU A 147 25.13 -10.02 12.98
N ILE A 148 25.55 -9.44 11.85
CA ILE A 148 26.27 -10.20 10.81
C ILE A 148 27.70 -9.69 10.76
N SER A 149 28.57 -10.51 11.34
CA SER A 149 30.03 -10.43 11.24
C SER A 149 30.46 -10.40 9.76
N THR A 150 31.27 -9.41 9.43
CA THR A 150 31.89 -9.23 8.12
C THR A 150 32.74 -10.44 7.74
N SER A 151 32.28 -11.23 6.77
CA SER A 151 33.17 -12.01 5.93
C SER A 151 32.69 -11.95 4.47
N ARG A 152 33.65 -11.68 3.58
CA ARG A 152 33.47 -11.38 2.16
C ARG A 152 32.81 -12.56 1.43
N GLY A 153 31.69 -12.33 0.74
CA GLY A 153 31.20 -13.22 -0.30
C GLY A 153 29.68 -13.16 -0.52
N MET A 154 29.28 -12.69 -1.71
CA MET A 154 27.92 -12.65 -2.27
C MET A 154 26.86 -11.79 -1.57
N ARG A 155 26.28 -10.88 -2.36
CA ARG A 155 25.19 -9.98 -2.01
C ARG A 155 23.87 -10.74 -2.06
N ASP A 156 23.52 -11.44 -0.97
CA ASP A 156 22.15 -11.88 -0.74
C ASP A 156 21.49 -10.89 0.23
N ALA A 157 20.86 -9.86 -0.34
CA ALA A 157 19.92 -9.04 0.40
C ALA A 157 18.78 -9.97 0.84
N ALA A 158 18.61 -10.14 2.16
CA ALA A 158 17.50 -10.89 2.72
C ALA A 158 16.18 -10.32 2.16
N LEU A 159 15.58 -11.06 1.21
CA LEU A 159 14.31 -10.72 0.59
C LEU A 159 13.27 -10.60 1.70
N VAL A 160 12.62 -9.43 1.76
CA VAL A 160 11.49 -9.23 2.66
C VAL A 160 10.38 -10.20 2.23
N GLN A 161 10.15 -11.24 3.04
CA GLN A 161 9.20 -12.32 2.78
C GLN A 161 7.73 -11.89 3.05
N GLY A 162 7.26 -10.82 2.39
CA GLY A 162 5.84 -10.47 2.37
C GLY A 162 5.16 -11.03 1.11
N TRP A 163 3.88 -11.41 1.18
CA TRP A 163 3.14 -11.87 -0.02
C TRP A 163 2.95 -10.74 -1.02
N LEU A 164 2.95 -9.50 -0.52
CA LEU A 164 3.00 -8.32 -1.35
C LEU A 164 4.30 -8.18 -2.16
N TYR A 165 5.31 -9.06 -2.07
CA TYR A 165 6.62 -8.94 -2.77
C TYR A 165 6.95 -10.10 -3.75
N ARG A 166 5.97 -10.95 -4.10
CA ARG A 166 6.11 -12.04 -5.08
C ARG A 166 5.98 -11.62 -6.56
N ASP A 167 6.26 -12.53 -7.48
CA ASP A 167 5.91 -12.37 -8.90
C ASP A 167 4.38 -12.36 -9.11
N ARG A 168 3.90 -11.53 -10.05
CA ARG A 168 2.48 -11.29 -10.31
C ARG A 168 2.23 -10.61 -11.66
N ASP A 169 0.99 -10.69 -12.14
CA ASP A 169 0.53 -10.13 -13.42
C ASP A 169 -0.17 -8.77 -13.29
N TYR A 170 0.06 -8.05 -12.18
CA TYR A 170 -0.49 -6.72 -11.92
C TYR A 170 0.56 -5.78 -11.34
N ASN A 171 0.30 -4.48 -11.42
CA ASN A 171 1.18 -3.46 -10.87
C ASN A 171 0.66 -2.96 -9.52
N ALA A 172 1.56 -2.76 -8.57
CA ALA A 172 1.25 -2.13 -7.29
C ALA A 172 2.30 -1.08 -6.91
N ILE A 173 1.87 0.09 -6.47
CA ILE A 173 2.72 1.14 -5.91
C ILE A 173 2.32 1.35 -4.45
N ALA A 174 3.17 0.93 -3.52
CA ALA A 174 2.96 1.15 -2.09
C ALA A 174 3.77 2.35 -1.58
N ALA A 175 3.26 3.04 -0.57
CA ALA A 175 3.76 4.34 -0.14
C ALA A 175 5.15 4.34 0.50
N CYS A 176 5.59 3.21 1.05
CA CYS A 176 6.86 3.10 1.74
C CYS A 176 7.44 1.69 1.67
N GLN A 177 8.74 1.58 1.90
CA GLN A 177 9.40 0.29 2.08
C GLN A 177 8.85 -0.45 3.30
N PRO A 178 9.00 -1.79 3.38
CA PRO A 178 8.49 -2.59 4.49
C PRO A 178 9.02 -2.22 5.88
N TYR A 179 10.16 -1.52 5.97
CA TYR A 179 10.76 -1.00 7.20
C TYR A 179 10.53 0.52 7.40
N GLU A 180 9.75 1.15 6.52
CA GLU A 180 9.43 2.57 6.57
C GLU A 180 7.95 2.79 6.92
N THR A 181 7.61 4.06 7.14
CA THR A 181 6.26 4.49 7.48
C THR A 181 5.73 5.49 6.47
N SER A 182 4.51 5.27 5.99
CA SER A 182 3.74 6.26 5.24
C SER A 182 3.22 7.38 6.14
N LYS A 183 3.37 8.61 5.64
CA LYS A 183 3.09 9.84 6.37
C LYS A 183 1.91 10.58 5.80
N GLU A 184 1.29 11.39 6.65
CA GLU A 184 0.33 12.40 6.24
C GLU A 184 0.89 13.80 6.40
N ARG A 185 0.50 14.71 5.50
CA ARG A 185 0.86 16.14 5.54
C ARG A 185 -0.39 16.98 5.28
N PRO A 186 -0.56 18.11 5.98
CA PRO A 186 -1.63 19.05 5.65
C PRO A 186 -1.36 19.73 4.31
N ASP A 187 -2.42 20.01 3.55
CA ASP A 187 -2.37 20.94 2.43
C ASP A 187 -2.36 22.40 2.91
N VAL A 188 -2.30 23.35 1.96
CA VAL A 188 -2.32 24.79 2.27
C VAL A 188 -3.59 25.27 2.98
N LYS A 189 -4.66 24.47 2.94
CA LYS A 189 -5.94 24.75 3.62
C LYS A 189 -6.04 24.02 4.97
N GLY A 190 -5.03 23.25 5.36
CA GLY A 190 -5.00 22.49 6.61
C GLY A 190 -5.63 21.09 6.53
N ASN A 191 -6.09 20.63 5.37
CA ASN A 191 -6.63 19.26 5.25
C ASN A 191 -5.49 18.26 5.17
N TRP A 192 -5.58 17.18 5.94
CA TRP A 192 -4.56 16.14 5.98
C TRP A 192 -4.73 15.16 4.82
N HIS A 193 -3.61 14.87 4.14
CA HIS A 193 -3.57 13.90 3.05
C HIS A 193 -2.37 12.97 3.23
N GLY A 194 -2.54 11.71 2.83
CA GLY A 194 -1.42 10.81 2.61
C GLY A 194 -0.42 11.39 1.62
N VAL A 195 0.87 11.24 1.95
CA VAL A 195 1.95 11.82 1.15
C VAL A 195 2.01 11.17 -0.23
N LEU A 196 1.81 9.84 -0.33
CA LEU A 196 1.72 9.17 -1.62
C LEU A 196 0.49 9.64 -2.39
N THR A 197 -0.70 9.63 -1.78
CA THR A 197 -1.96 10.04 -2.42
C THR A 197 -1.87 11.45 -2.98
N SER A 198 -1.37 12.41 -2.20
CA SER A 198 -1.23 13.78 -2.65
C SER A 198 -0.22 13.93 -3.81
N CYS A 199 0.90 13.20 -3.77
CA CYS A 199 1.87 13.20 -4.87
C CYS A 199 1.32 12.52 -6.12
N LEU A 200 0.54 11.44 -5.97
CA LEU A 200 -0.12 10.73 -7.06
C LEU A 200 -1.13 11.62 -7.78
N VAL A 201 -2.06 12.22 -7.04
CA VAL A 201 -3.07 13.13 -7.61
C VAL A 201 -2.41 14.30 -8.35
N SER A 202 -1.38 14.91 -7.75
CA SER A 202 -0.61 15.99 -8.39
C SER A 202 0.06 15.53 -9.70
N SER A 203 0.64 14.33 -9.70
CA SER A 203 1.36 13.79 -10.86
C SER A 203 0.40 13.44 -11.99
N LEU A 204 -0.66 12.68 -11.70
CA LEU A 204 -1.67 12.31 -12.68
C LEU A 204 -2.39 13.54 -13.26
N THR A 205 -2.69 14.55 -12.44
CA THR A 205 -3.27 15.81 -12.92
C THR A 205 -2.34 16.54 -13.88
N SER A 206 -1.04 16.56 -13.60
CA SER A 206 -0.05 17.24 -14.44
C SER A 206 0.16 16.50 -15.77
N VAL A 207 0.26 15.17 -15.73
CA VAL A 207 0.45 14.31 -16.90
C VAL A 207 -0.79 14.30 -17.79
N GLY A 208 -1.97 14.20 -17.20
CA GLY A 208 -3.24 14.20 -17.91
C GLY A 208 -3.46 15.48 -18.74
N ARG A 209 -3.02 16.63 -18.22
CA ARG A 209 -3.05 17.91 -18.97
C ARG A 209 -2.15 17.90 -20.21
N GLN A 210 -1.05 17.16 -20.17
CA GLN A 210 -0.10 17.05 -21.26
C GLN A 210 -0.47 15.95 -22.27
N ARG A 211 -1.47 15.12 -21.97
CA ARG A 211 -1.88 13.95 -22.79
C ARG A 211 -0.70 13.04 -23.16
N ARG A 212 0.28 12.93 -22.26
CA ARG A 212 1.48 12.11 -22.45
C ARG A 212 1.24 10.72 -21.87
N PHE A 213 1.61 9.69 -22.62
CA PHE A 213 1.67 8.32 -22.10
C PHE A 213 2.82 8.21 -21.08
N MET A 214 2.60 7.44 -20.02
CA MET A 214 3.54 7.27 -18.93
C MET A 214 3.58 5.81 -18.51
N THR A 215 4.78 5.26 -18.38
CA THR A 215 5.03 3.92 -17.84
C THR A 215 4.87 3.92 -16.32
N TYR A 216 4.67 2.75 -15.71
CA TYR A 216 4.59 2.66 -14.24
C TYR A 216 5.92 3.07 -13.58
N LYS A 217 7.05 2.76 -14.23
CA LYS A 217 8.39 3.15 -13.80
C LYS A 217 8.62 4.66 -13.84
N GLU A 218 8.18 5.34 -14.90
CA GLU A 218 8.22 6.82 -14.95
C GLU A 218 7.34 7.44 -13.86
N LEU A 219 6.13 6.90 -13.64
CA LEU A 219 5.25 7.36 -12.56
C LEU A 219 5.91 7.16 -11.19
N HIS A 220 6.46 5.98 -10.93
CA HIS A 220 7.17 5.66 -9.69
C HIS A 220 8.35 6.62 -9.44
N GLY A 221 9.19 6.87 -10.44
CA GLY A 221 10.30 7.82 -10.32
C GLY A 221 9.85 9.26 -10.03
N ILE A 222 8.75 9.72 -10.65
CA ILE A 222 8.16 11.04 -10.33
C ILE A 222 7.65 11.07 -8.89
N LEU A 223 6.98 10.00 -8.44
CA LEU A 223 6.47 9.90 -7.08
C LEU A 223 7.61 9.93 -6.06
N GLU A 224 8.68 9.17 -6.28
CA GLU A 224 9.85 9.13 -5.40
C GLU A 224 10.46 10.52 -5.22
N VAL A 225 10.70 11.24 -6.32
CA VAL A 225 11.24 12.62 -6.27
C VAL A 225 10.31 13.56 -5.51
N LYS A 226 9.01 13.53 -5.82
CA LYS A 226 8.03 14.41 -5.17
C LYS A 226 7.87 14.12 -3.69
N ILE A 227 7.85 12.85 -3.29
CA ILE A 227 7.74 12.44 -1.89
C ILE A 227 8.97 12.92 -1.11
N THR A 228 10.18 12.69 -1.64
CA THR A 228 11.43 13.16 -1.01
C THR A 228 11.45 14.68 -0.84
N GLN A 229 11.04 15.43 -1.87
CA GLN A 229 10.93 16.89 -1.80
C GLN A 229 9.91 17.34 -0.75
N LYS A 230 8.71 16.73 -0.75
CA LYS A 230 7.61 17.09 0.16
C LYS A 230 7.93 16.76 1.62
N LEU A 231 8.76 15.75 1.85
CA LEU A 231 9.13 15.31 3.18
C LEU A 231 10.38 15.98 3.75
N GLY A 232 11.15 16.70 2.93
CA GLY A 232 12.33 17.44 3.38
C GLY A 232 13.39 16.54 4.01
N GLY A 233 13.63 15.37 3.40
CA GLY A 233 14.63 14.40 3.87
C GLY A 233 14.14 13.37 4.90
N LYS A 234 12.85 13.41 5.31
CA LYS A 234 12.27 12.33 6.13
C LYS A 234 12.07 11.07 5.27
N LYS A 235 12.43 9.90 5.81
CA LYS A 235 12.35 8.60 5.11
C LYS A 235 10.93 8.23 4.73
N GLN A 236 10.65 8.05 3.45
CA GLN A 236 9.48 7.37 2.89
C GLN A 236 9.75 7.23 1.39
N HIS A 237 10.00 6.01 0.93
CA HIS A 237 10.32 5.73 -0.45
C HIS A 237 9.25 4.80 -1.01
N PRO A 238 8.47 5.24 -2.02
CA PRO A 238 7.46 4.38 -2.61
C PRO A 238 8.15 3.17 -3.24
N ILE A 239 7.47 2.03 -3.22
CA ILE A 239 7.93 0.83 -3.92
C ILE A 239 6.96 0.51 -5.03
N HIS A 240 7.51 0.15 -6.20
CA HIS A 240 6.75 -0.41 -7.30
C HIS A 240 7.01 -1.92 -7.38
N LEU A 241 5.92 -2.66 -7.48
CA LEU A 241 5.85 -4.11 -7.54
C LEU A 241 5.09 -4.50 -8.81
N GLY A 242 5.59 -5.48 -9.56
CA GLY A 242 5.04 -5.87 -10.86
C GLY A 242 5.98 -5.54 -12.02
N GLU A 243 5.41 -5.43 -13.22
CA GLU A 243 6.14 -5.18 -14.46
C GLU A 243 6.76 -3.77 -14.48
N GLN A 244 8.06 -3.67 -14.75
CA GLN A 244 8.80 -2.40 -14.69
C GLN A 244 8.87 -1.63 -16.02
N ASP A 245 8.13 -2.09 -17.03
CA ASP A 245 8.19 -1.55 -18.39
C ASP A 245 7.16 -0.42 -18.64
#